data_AF-A0BZV1-F1
#
_entry.id   AF-A0BZV1-F1
#
_cell.length_a   1.000
_cell.length_b   1.000
_cell.length_c   1.000
_cell.angle_alpha   90.00
_cell.angle_beta   90.00
_cell.angle_gamma   90.00
#
_symmetry.space_group_name_H-M   'P 1'
#
loop_
_entity.id
_entity.type
_entity.pdbx_description
1 polymer ?
#
loop_
_entity_poly.entity_id
_entity_poly.type
_entity_poly.pdbx_seq_one_letter_code
_entity_poly.pdbx_strand_id
1 'polypeptide(L)'
;MTKQFWKDWHLRTQICMIQFVISSFAIGLIALSTYSFMYYISEFYMETSEHVFQKQFGKWTNVMMSHNIHRVKQTLFRSQQQIVKVNALYQVTQQINQSTFQQPIPCLNDLTLMDDYTYSASFCYMIYKDTKSNRILYNLKDLCAFLTQSVLMIDQDFDIMIASSNDIHFLTVWPGFFLSPDYNPQERIWYVQHLEQVASHNNNNDQTYFSEPHIHWTWKLLMIAQTKSLLNINKSLDGVIASHVNFSQFNYSDDQVSFTIINPKGRILLSSLNVTENSNIYDQNITSLDYEDFQQIINQAEGKETQSNCNSKVWKDYGYLCRKTVSEQEEELISTKNIKEAGLILIMQSKLSKYQMEFENMFYTFKEELNKIFIATILGFILYMFSSLIITSCIVIFLFNPIIRIINYTSQQLFKESLNRKNVLKKKHKFSKLTSSSLLCDLQQSFNRLIHITTNQTKSTTCHLIEAFQYPLNRWKYIRKSKKFRNLYLKLQNDVQMEESLKLQNLIIKQLGIQDCCF
;
A
#
# COMPACT_ATOMS: atom_id res chain seq x y z
N MET A 1 23.76 52.66 6.45
CA MET A 1 25.03 51.90 6.59
C MET A 1 25.30 50.89 5.46
N THR A 2 24.39 50.66 4.50
CA THR A 2 24.55 49.61 3.47
C THR A 2 25.32 50.04 2.21
N LYS A 3 25.34 51.33 1.82
CA LYS A 3 26.04 51.77 0.59
C LYS A 3 27.56 51.80 0.68
N GLN A 4 28.13 51.87 1.88
CA GLN A 4 29.58 52.02 2.09
C GLN A 4 30.30 50.66 2.07
N PHE A 5 29.64 49.60 2.57
CA PHE A 5 30.21 48.25 2.64
C PHE A 5 30.47 47.62 1.26
N TRP A 6 29.65 47.95 0.26
CA TRP A 6 29.79 47.39 -1.09
C TRP A 6 30.86 48.09 -1.91
N LYS A 7 31.24 49.33 -1.59
CA LYS A 7 32.05 50.18 -2.47
C LYS A 7 33.50 49.69 -2.63
N ASP A 8 34.00 48.92 -1.66
CA ASP A 8 35.38 48.42 -1.62
C ASP A 8 35.53 46.99 -2.18
N TRP A 9 34.43 46.34 -2.54
CA TRP A 9 34.46 44.96 -3.04
C TRP A 9 34.67 44.95 -4.55
N HIS A 10 35.62 44.12 -5.01
CA HIS A 10 35.75 43.84 -6.44
C HIS A 10 34.41 43.35 -7.00
N LEU A 11 34.04 43.85 -8.18
CA LEU A 11 32.76 43.58 -8.86
C LEU A 11 32.45 42.07 -8.96
N ARG A 12 33.50 41.23 -9.07
CA ARG A 12 33.42 39.77 -9.00
C ARG A 12 32.82 39.25 -7.68
N THR A 13 33.29 39.75 -6.55
CA THR A 13 32.85 39.33 -5.21
C THR A 13 31.41 39.79 -4.94
N GLN A 14 31.03 40.95 -5.46
CA GLN A 14 29.65 41.45 -5.38
C GLN A 14 28.66 40.56 -6.14
N ILE A 15 28.99 40.16 -7.38
CA ILE A 15 28.14 39.26 -8.19
C ILE A 15 27.99 37.90 -7.50
N CYS A 16 29.08 37.32 -7.00
CA CYS A 16 29.03 36.04 -6.29
C CYS A 16 28.19 36.11 -5.01
N MET A 17 28.26 37.19 -4.24
CA MET A 17 27.44 37.36 -3.03
C MET A 17 25.96 37.53 -3.33
N ILE A 18 25.61 38.31 -4.37
CA ILE A 18 24.22 38.47 -4.77
C ILE A 18 23.65 37.11 -5.22
N GLN A 19 24.40 36.36 -6.03
CA GLN A 19 24.00 35.02 -6.45
C GLN A 19 23.83 34.08 -5.24
N PHE A 20 24.77 34.09 -4.30
CA PHE A 20 24.68 33.29 -3.08
C PHE A 20 23.40 33.60 -2.30
N VAL A 21 23.09 34.87 -2.05
CA VAL A 21 21.88 35.28 -1.32
C VAL A 21 20.61 34.84 -2.03
N ILE A 22 20.51 35.09 -3.34
CA ILE A 22 19.33 34.71 -4.14
C ILE A 22 19.12 33.20 -4.09
N SER A 23 20.19 32.44 -4.29
CA SER A 23 20.08 31.01 -4.40
C SER A 23 19.88 30.35 -3.03
N SER A 24 20.46 30.88 -1.93
CA SER A 24 20.15 30.44 -0.56
C SER A 24 18.68 30.66 -0.20
N PHE A 25 18.11 31.81 -0.59
CA PHE A 25 16.68 32.08 -0.40
C PHE A 25 15.80 31.10 -1.20
N ALA A 26 16.19 30.79 -2.45
CA ALA A 26 15.50 29.81 -3.27
C ALA A 26 15.52 28.39 -2.66
N ILE A 27 16.67 27.92 -2.14
CA ILE A 27 16.73 26.64 -1.42
C ILE A 27 15.79 26.67 -0.21
N GLY A 28 15.80 27.74 0.58
CA GLY A 28 14.96 27.85 1.77
C GLY A 28 13.47 27.69 1.43
N LEU A 29 13.01 28.33 0.35
CA LEU A 29 11.65 28.18 -0.14
C LEU A 29 11.36 26.76 -0.65
N ILE A 30 12.28 26.17 -1.40
CA ILE A 30 12.13 24.79 -1.90
C ILE A 30 12.07 23.81 -0.72
N ALA A 31 12.97 23.92 0.26
CA ALA A 31 13.00 23.06 1.43
C ALA A 31 11.68 23.16 2.22
N LEU A 32 11.17 24.37 2.44
CA LEU A 32 9.91 24.60 3.14
C LEU A 32 8.71 24.03 2.36
N SER A 33 8.67 24.24 1.03
CA SER A 33 7.64 23.70 0.15
C SER A 33 7.66 22.17 0.13
N THR A 34 8.84 21.57 0.03
CA THR A 34 9.01 20.12 -0.05
C THR A 34 8.67 19.47 1.29
N TYR A 35 9.06 20.09 2.41
CA TYR A 35 8.70 19.63 3.75
C TYR A 35 7.18 19.67 3.96
N SER A 36 6.54 20.78 3.59
CA SER A 36 5.09 20.92 3.68
C SER A 36 4.38 19.87 2.82
N PHE A 37 4.81 19.69 1.57
CA PHE A 37 4.28 18.67 0.67
C PHE A 37 4.43 17.25 1.22
N MET A 38 5.60 16.92 1.78
CA MET A 38 5.84 15.61 2.38
C MET A 38 4.95 15.36 3.59
N TYR A 39 4.76 16.36 4.46
CA TYR A 39 3.89 16.27 5.63
C TYR A 39 2.44 16.01 5.20
N TYR A 40 1.91 16.82 4.28
CA TYR A 40 0.54 16.65 3.78
C TYR A 40 0.33 15.30 3.07
N ILE A 41 1.29 14.85 2.26
CA ILE A 41 1.22 13.54 1.61
C ILE A 41 1.27 12.43 2.66
N SER A 42 2.20 12.48 3.61
CA SER A 42 2.33 11.43 4.62
C SER A 42 1.04 11.25 5.40
N GLU A 43 0.41 12.34 5.86
CA GLU A 43 -0.84 12.28 6.62
C GLU A 43 -2.01 11.80 5.76
N PHE A 44 -2.19 12.34 4.55
CA PHE A 44 -3.28 11.95 3.65
C PHE A 44 -3.19 10.47 3.21
N TYR A 45 -1.97 10.01 2.90
CA TYR A 45 -1.75 8.60 2.55
C TYR A 45 -1.91 7.69 3.77
N MET A 46 -1.61 8.14 4.99
CA MET A 46 -1.82 7.35 6.21
C MET A 46 -3.30 7.00 6.37
N GLU A 47 -4.17 8.01 6.37
CA GLU A 47 -5.61 7.83 6.56
C GLU A 47 -6.21 6.97 5.44
N THR A 48 -5.85 7.24 4.18
CA THR A 48 -6.33 6.46 3.03
C THR A 48 -5.85 5.01 3.08
N SER A 49 -4.58 4.79 3.46
CA SER A 49 -4.01 3.44 3.55
C SER A 49 -4.62 2.65 4.69
N GLU A 50 -4.86 3.29 5.84
CA GLU A 50 -5.53 2.66 6.98
C GLU A 50 -6.93 2.18 6.56
N HIS A 51 -7.71 3.02 5.90
CA HIS A 51 -9.04 2.68 5.45
C HIS A 51 -9.06 1.51 4.45
N VAL A 52 -8.13 1.50 3.48
CA VAL A 52 -7.99 0.40 2.51
C VAL A 52 -7.54 -0.89 3.21
N PHE A 53 -6.61 -0.80 4.16
CA PHE A 53 -6.10 -1.95 4.89
C PHE A 53 -7.16 -2.56 5.80
N GLN A 54 -7.92 -1.75 6.55
CA GLN A 54 -9.08 -2.19 7.35
C GLN A 54 -10.12 -2.90 6.48
N LYS A 55 -10.43 -2.36 5.30
CA LYS A 55 -11.33 -3.01 4.33
C LYS A 55 -10.84 -4.39 3.91
N GLN A 56 -9.54 -4.52 3.56
CA GLN A 56 -8.95 -5.79 3.12
C GLN A 56 -8.88 -6.80 4.26
N PHE A 57 -8.53 -6.35 5.47
CA PHE A 57 -8.48 -7.21 6.66
C PHE A 57 -9.87 -7.76 7.00
N GLY A 58 -10.90 -6.91 7.03
CA GLY A 58 -12.27 -7.38 7.21
C GLY A 58 -12.77 -8.30 6.10
N LYS A 59 -12.28 -8.14 4.86
CA LYS A 59 -12.57 -9.08 3.78
C LYS A 59 -11.88 -10.42 4.01
N TRP A 60 -10.63 -10.40 4.45
CA TRP A 60 -9.87 -11.61 4.78
C TRP A 60 -10.55 -12.40 5.91
N THR A 61 -11.01 -11.74 6.97
CA THR A 61 -11.72 -12.42 8.06
C THR A 61 -13.03 -13.07 7.58
N ASN A 62 -13.78 -12.40 6.70
CA ASN A 62 -14.97 -12.99 6.10
C ASN A 62 -14.67 -14.21 5.22
N VAL A 63 -13.59 -14.17 4.43
CA VAL A 63 -13.14 -15.32 3.63
C VAL A 63 -12.74 -16.47 4.55
N MET A 64 -12.01 -16.18 5.62
CA MET A 64 -11.56 -17.17 6.58
C MET A 64 -12.74 -17.85 7.30
N MET A 65 -13.70 -17.06 7.75
CA MET A 65 -14.95 -17.55 8.31
C MET A 65 -15.71 -18.42 7.30
N SER A 66 -15.81 -18.00 6.04
CA SER A 66 -16.47 -18.76 4.98
C SER A 66 -15.80 -20.12 4.71
N HIS A 67 -14.48 -20.20 4.81
CA HIS A 67 -13.75 -21.45 4.65
C HIS A 67 -14.00 -22.39 5.83
N ASN A 68 -13.96 -21.86 7.05
CA ASN A 68 -14.16 -22.67 8.26
C ASN A 68 -15.60 -23.18 8.38
N ILE A 69 -16.61 -22.35 8.09
CA ILE A 69 -17.99 -22.83 8.06
C ILE A 69 -18.20 -23.91 7.00
N HIS A 70 -17.50 -23.85 5.87
CA HIS A 70 -17.56 -24.89 4.85
C HIS A 70 -16.98 -26.22 5.37
N ARG A 71 -15.84 -26.18 6.06
CA ARG A 71 -15.26 -27.37 6.71
C ARG A 71 -16.18 -27.97 7.76
N VAL A 72 -16.74 -27.15 8.65
CA VAL A 72 -17.73 -27.62 9.65
C VAL A 72 -18.89 -28.31 8.96
N LYS A 73 -19.47 -27.69 7.92
CA LYS A 73 -20.55 -28.29 7.14
C LYS A 73 -20.15 -29.60 6.47
N GLN A 74 -18.92 -29.70 5.95
CA GLN A 74 -18.41 -30.91 5.34
C GLN A 74 -18.29 -32.05 6.38
N THR A 75 -17.77 -31.77 7.57
CA THR A 75 -17.69 -32.75 8.67
C THR A 75 -19.08 -33.22 9.10
N LEU A 76 -20.02 -32.29 9.30
CA LEU A 76 -21.41 -32.63 9.62
C LEU A 76 -22.10 -33.41 8.50
N PHE A 77 -21.79 -33.10 7.24
CA PHE A 77 -22.32 -33.85 6.11
C PHE A 77 -21.74 -35.28 6.06
N ARG A 78 -20.44 -35.46 6.30
CA ARG A 78 -19.80 -36.79 6.35
C ARG A 78 -20.43 -37.68 7.44
N SER A 79 -20.58 -37.14 8.64
CA SER A 79 -21.24 -37.82 9.77
C SER A 79 -22.68 -38.21 9.43
N GLN A 80 -23.44 -37.32 8.78
CA GLN A 80 -24.82 -37.59 8.38
C GLN A 80 -24.89 -38.68 7.31
N GLN A 81 -24.01 -38.62 6.31
CA GLN A 81 -23.94 -39.63 5.26
C GLN A 81 -23.59 -41.00 5.83
N GLN A 82 -22.75 -41.06 6.86
CA GLN A 82 -22.38 -42.30 7.52
C GLN A 82 -23.59 -42.98 8.16
N ILE A 83 -24.38 -42.27 8.98
CA ILE A 83 -25.58 -42.88 9.61
C ILE A 83 -26.69 -43.22 8.59
N VAL A 84 -26.81 -42.44 7.51
CA VAL A 84 -27.75 -42.75 6.41
C VAL A 84 -27.33 -44.04 5.70
N LYS A 85 -26.04 -44.21 5.41
CA LYS A 85 -25.49 -45.42 4.81
C LYS A 85 -25.62 -46.63 5.72
N VAL A 86 -25.36 -46.47 7.02
CA VAL A 86 -25.55 -47.55 8.02
C VAL A 86 -27.01 -47.99 8.08
N ASN A 87 -27.96 -47.05 8.06
CA ASN A 87 -29.38 -47.39 8.00
C ASN A 87 -29.77 -48.11 6.69
N ALA A 88 -29.25 -47.67 5.55
CA ALA A 88 -29.48 -48.35 4.27
C ALA A 88 -28.86 -49.77 4.27
N LEU A 89 -27.66 -49.92 4.83
CA LEU A 89 -27.00 -51.20 5.01
C LEU A 89 -27.82 -52.13 5.91
N TYR A 90 -28.43 -51.61 6.97
CA TYR A 90 -29.33 -52.38 7.82
C TYR A 90 -30.53 -52.96 7.06
N GLN A 91 -31.10 -52.21 6.13
CA GLN A 91 -32.20 -52.68 5.30
C GLN A 91 -31.74 -53.74 4.28
N VAL A 92 -30.56 -53.54 3.67
CA VAL A 92 -29.98 -54.48 2.72
C VAL A 92 -29.60 -55.79 3.39
N THR A 93 -29.00 -55.74 4.58
CA THR A 93 -28.55 -56.92 5.33
C THR A 93 -29.72 -57.86 5.66
N GLN A 94 -30.92 -57.32 5.93
CA GLN A 94 -32.14 -58.10 6.16
C GLN A 94 -32.69 -58.84 4.93
N GLN A 95 -32.28 -58.44 3.73
CA GLN A 95 -32.67 -59.09 2.48
C GLN A 95 -31.68 -60.18 2.05
N ILE A 96 -30.51 -60.24 2.68
CA ILE A 96 -29.44 -61.18 2.36
C ILE A 96 -29.46 -62.29 3.41
N ASN A 97 -29.51 -63.56 2.98
CA ASN A 97 -29.30 -64.69 3.88
C ASN A 97 -27.81 -64.85 4.17
N GLN A 98 -27.39 -64.52 5.38
CA GLN A 98 -25.99 -64.37 5.78
C GLN A 98 -25.43 -65.60 6.51
N SER A 99 -25.32 -66.74 5.84
CA SER A 99 -24.70 -67.93 6.44
C SER A 99 -23.17 -67.89 6.50
N THR A 100 -22.52 -66.88 5.90
CA THR A 100 -21.06 -66.85 5.65
C THR A 100 -20.28 -65.82 6.46
N PHE A 101 -20.92 -64.91 7.20
CA PHE A 101 -20.20 -63.89 7.95
C PHE A 101 -19.77 -64.40 9.33
N GLN A 102 -18.57 -63.98 9.76
CA GLN A 102 -18.11 -64.24 11.12
C GLN A 102 -19.05 -63.53 12.09
N GLN A 103 -19.53 -64.26 13.10
CA GLN A 103 -20.40 -63.70 14.12
C GLN A 103 -19.68 -62.56 14.85
N PRO A 104 -20.35 -61.42 15.10
CA PRO A 104 -19.71 -60.30 15.79
C PRO A 104 -19.33 -60.72 17.22
N ILE A 105 -18.29 -60.10 17.76
CA ILE A 105 -17.78 -60.36 19.11
C ILE A 105 -18.51 -59.47 20.13
N PRO A 106 -19.07 -60.01 21.23
CA PRO A 106 -19.71 -59.22 22.29
C PRO A 106 -18.67 -58.58 23.23
N CYS A 107 -17.78 -57.74 22.71
CA CYS A 107 -16.65 -57.20 23.47
C CYS A 107 -17.06 -56.22 24.57
N LEU A 108 -18.11 -55.40 24.38
CA LEU A 108 -18.40 -54.26 25.26
C LEU A 108 -18.63 -54.64 26.74
N ASN A 109 -19.06 -55.88 27.03
CA ASN A 109 -19.30 -56.35 28.40
C ASN A 109 -18.16 -57.21 28.98
N ASP A 110 -17.11 -57.47 28.19
CA ASP A 110 -16.07 -58.43 28.55
C ASP A 110 -14.72 -57.75 28.72
N LEU A 111 -14.37 -57.49 29.98
CA LEU A 111 -13.08 -56.92 30.37
C LEU A 111 -11.91 -57.85 29.99
N THR A 112 -12.14 -59.17 29.89
CA THR A 112 -11.10 -60.15 29.55
C THR A 112 -10.81 -60.21 28.06
N LEU A 113 -11.72 -59.69 27.22
CA LEU A 113 -11.55 -59.47 25.78
C LEU A 113 -11.04 -58.06 25.45
N MET A 114 -10.47 -57.31 26.42
CA MET A 114 -9.67 -56.08 26.18
C MET A 114 -8.36 -56.37 25.44
N ASP A 115 -8.47 -56.99 24.28
CA ASP A 115 -7.49 -56.87 23.22
C ASP A 115 -7.79 -55.56 22.48
N ASP A 116 -6.89 -54.57 22.62
CA ASP A 116 -6.96 -53.27 21.93
C ASP A 116 -7.21 -53.43 20.42
N TYR A 117 -6.73 -54.54 19.82
CA TYR A 117 -6.97 -54.86 18.42
C TYR A 117 -8.46 -55.12 18.12
N THR A 118 -9.15 -55.87 18.98
CA THR A 118 -10.57 -56.19 18.78
C THR A 118 -11.45 -54.93 18.86
N TYR A 119 -11.15 -54.06 19.81
CA TYR A 119 -11.88 -52.81 20.04
C TYR A 119 -11.65 -51.75 18.95
N SER A 120 -10.48 -51.76 18.30
CA SER A 120 -10.14 -50.83 17.21
C SER A 120 -10.55 -51.36 15.83
N ALA A 121 -10.54 -52.68 15.62
CA ALA A 121 -10.77 -53.32 14.32
C ALA A 121 -12.19 -53.86 14.11
N SER A 122 -13.13 -53.67 15.05
CA SER A 122 -14.49 -54.22 14.91
C SER A 122 -15.59 -53.42 15.59
N PHE A 123 -16.83 -53.57 15.12
CA PHE A 123 -18.01 -53.06 15.81
C PHE A 123 -18.34 -53.98 16.99
N CYS A 124 -17.96 -53.51 18.18
CA CYS A 124 -18.22 -54.21 19.43
C CYS A 124 -19.65 -54.01 19.88
N TYR A 125 -20.30 -55.06 20.42
CA TYR A 125 -21.65 -54.96 20.98
C TYR A 125 -21.78 -55.51 22.41
N MET A 126 -22.86 -55.12 23.09
CA MET A 126 -23.34 -55.66 24.36
C MET A 126 -24.83 -55.98 24.30
N ILE A 127 -25.23 -56.96 25.11
CA ILE A 127 -26.63 -57.30 25.41
C ILE A 127 -26.73 -57.35 26.94
N TYR A 128 -27.56 -56.50 27.56
CA TYR A 128 -27.53 -56.33 29.03
C TYR A 128 -28.75 -56.86 29.81
N LYS A 129 -29.89 -57.20 29.19
CA LYS A 129 -31.09 -57.64 29.93
C LYS A 129 -31.96 -58.74 29.29
N ASP A 130 -32.11 -58.80 27.97
CA ASP A 130 -32.91 -59.86 27.30
C ASP A 130 -32.10 -60.58 26.20
N THR A 131 -32.00 -61.91 26.33
CA THR A 131 -31.32 -62.81 25.39
C THR A 131 -32.30 -63.65 24.57
N LYS A 132 -33.62 -63.47 24.75
CA LYS A 132 -34.60 -64.17 23.92
C LYS A 132 -34.37 -63.81 22.46
N SER A 133 -34.09 -64.85 21.69
CA SER A 133 -33.86 -64.79 20.25
C SER A 133 -35.03 -64.07 19.58
N ASN A 134 -34.80 -62.81 19.19
CA ASN A 134 -35.74 -61.96 18.46
C ASN A 134 -35.11 -61.60 17.12
N ARG A 135 -35.95 -61.50 16.08
CA ARG A 135 -35.54 -61.11 14.72
C ARG A 135 -34.72 -59.81 14.69
N ILE A 136 -35.08 -58.81 15.52
CA ILE A 136 -34.33 -57.54 15.60
C ILE A 136 -32.89 -57.78 16.06
N LEU A 137 -32.68 -58.66 17.04
CA LEU A 137 -31.34 -58.98 17.56
C LEU A 137 -30.47 -59.65 16.48
N TYR A 138 -31.03 -60.55 15.67
CA TYR A 138 -30.30 -61.14 14.54
C TYR A 138 -29.94 -60.09 13.50
N ASN A 139 -30.91 -59.27 13.08
CA ASN A 139 -30.67 -58.21 12.11
C ASN A 139 -29.56 -57.25 12.57
N LEU A 140 -29.52 -56.92 13.86
CA LEU A 140 -28.50 -56.04 14.44
C LEU A 140 -27.11 -56.71 14.49
N LYS A 141 -27.04 -58.01 14.79
CA LYS A 141 -25.79 -58.77 14.74
C LYS A 141 -25.25 -58.87 13.31
N ASP A 142 -26.12 -59.12 12.34
CA ASP A 142 -25.76 -59.18 10.92
C ASP A 142 -25.22 -57.82 10.45
N LEU A 143 -25.86 -56.73 10.85
CA LEU A 143 -25.35 -55.39 10.61
C LEU A 143 -23.95 -55.18 11.23
N CYS A 144 -23.74 -55.60 12.48
CA CYS A 144 -22.43 -55.48 13.14
C CYS A 144 -21.34 -56.28 12.42
N ALA A 145 -21.67 -57.48 11.94
CA ALA A 145 -20.74 -58.30 11.16
C ALA A 145 -20.33 -57.60 9.86
N PHE A 146 -21.30 -57.05 9.13
CA PHE A 146 -21.04 -56.28 7.92
C PHE A 146 -20.20 -55.03 8.20
N LEU A 147 -20.58 -54.25 9.21
CA LEU A 147 -19.86 -53.04 9.59
C LEU A 147 -18.41 -53.35 9.98
N THR A 148 -18.18 -54.45 10.71
CA THR A 148 -16.85 -54.95 11.06
C THR A 148 -16.02 -55.30 9.82
N GLN A 149 -16.58 -56.03 8.85
CA GLN A 149 -15.87 -56.36 7.61
C GLN A 149 -15.57 -55.11 6.77
N SER A 150 -16.43 -54.10 6.86
CA SER A 150 -16.27 -52.82 6.15
C SER A 150 -15.57 -51.73 6.97
N VAL A 151 -15.01 -52.04 8.15
CA VAL A 151 -14.54 -51.03 9.11
C VAL A 151 -13.47 -50.09 8.54
N LEU A 152 -12.63 -50.58 7.62
CA LEU A 152 -11.60 -49.79 6.93
C LEU A 152 -12.19 -48.83 5.88
N MET A 153 -13.42 -49.06 5.44
CA MET A 153 -14.14 -48.21 4.48
C MET A 153 -15.07 -47.21 5.18
N ILE A 154 -15.27 -47.36 6.49
CA ILE A 154 -16.05 -46.46 7.31
C ILE A 154 -15.20 -45.25 7.66
N ASP A 155 -15.84 -44.09 7.74
CA ASP A 155 -15.18 -42.85 8.13
C ASP A 155 -14.75 -42.91 9.60
N GLN A 156 -13.45 -43.05 9.81
CA GLN A 156 -12.87 -43.34 11.12
C GLN A 156 -12.82 -42.14 12.06
N ASP A 157 -13.15 -40.96 11.54
CA ASP A 157 -13.21 -39.73 12.34
C ASP A 157 -14.40 -39.75 13.30
N PHE A 158 -15.43 -40.57 13.09
CA PHE A 158 -16.67 -40.49 13.86
C PHE A 158 -16.97 -41.76 14.65
N ASP A 159 -17.44 -41.58 15.89
CA ASP A 159 -17.96 -42.70 16.66
C ASP A 159 -19.37 -43.05 16.18
N ILE A 160 -19.59 -44.27 15.69
CA ILE A 160 -20.91 -44.75 15.33
C ILE A 160 -21.45 -45.62 16.46
N MET A 161 -22.67 -45.33 16.90
CA MET A 161 -23.40 -46.11 17.89
C MET A 161 -24.76 -46.52 17.36
N ILE A 162 -25.19 -47.71 17.72
CA ILE A 162 -26.53 -48.20 17.39
C ILE A 162 -27.12 -48.81 18.65
N ALA A 163 -28.23 -48.24 19.09
CA ALA A 163 -29.02 -48.76 20.20
C ALA A 163 -30.39 -49.18 19.69
N SER A 164 -30.83 -50.37 20.06
CA SER A 164 -32.16 -50.88 19.68
C SER A 164 -33.30 -50.15 20.38
N SER A 165 -34.49 -50.26 19.79
CA SER A 165 -35.76 -49.87 20.41
C SER A 165 -36.34 -51.03 21.23
N ASN A 166 -37.03 -50.72 22.33
CA ASN A 166 -37.73 -51.67 23.22
C ASN A 166 -36.82 -52.70 23.94
N ASP A 167 -37.45 -53.67 24.62
CA ASP A 167 -36.91 -54.69 25.57
C ASP A 167 -35.63 -55.42 25.17
N ILE A 168 -35.27 -55.40 23.89
CA ILE A 168 -34.02 -55.93 23.38
C ILE A 168 -32.97 -54.88 23.69
N HIS A 169 -32.29 -55.03 24.81
CA HIS A 169 -31.29 -54.10 25.30
C HIS A 169 -29.94 -54.33 24.60
N PHE A 170 -29.85 -53.97 23.30
CA PHE A 170 -28.68 -54.12 22.44
C PHE A 170 -28.00 -52.77 22.19
N LEU A 171 -26.67 -52.77 22.24
CA LEU A 171 -25.83 -51.64 21.87
C LEU A 171 -24.63 -52.13 21.07
N THR A 172 -24.31 -51.45 19.99
CA THR A 172 -23.02 -51.59 19.31
C THR A 172 -22.36 -50.22 19.15
N VAL A 173 -21.04 -50.18 19.22
CA VAL A 173 -20.25 -48.97 19.03
C VAL A 173 -18.93 -49.27 18.33
N TRP A 174 -18.50 -48.32 17.50
CA TRP A 174 -17.16 -48.27 16.94
C TRP A 174 -16.62 -46.83 17.06
N PRO A 175 -15.37 -46.63 17.54
CA PRO A 175 -14.51 -47.66 18.11
C PRO A 175 -15.08 -48.19 19.44
N GLY A 176 -14.82 -49.45 19.74
CA GLY A 176 -15.35 -50.07 20.94
C GLY A 176 -14.61 -49.64 22.21
N PHE A 177 -15.26 -49.77 23.35
CA PHE A 177 -14.65 -49.62 24.68
C PHE A 177 -15.40 -50.46 25.71
N PHE A 178 -14.74 -50.89 26.78
CA PHE A 178 -15.41 -51.63 27.86
C PHE A 178 -16.49 -50.76 28.52
N LEU A 179 -17.71 -51.28 28.58
CA LEU A 179 -18.85 -50.63 29.21
C LEU A 179 -19.23 -51.36 30.50
N SER A 180 -19.42 -50.58 31.55
CA SER A 180 -19.93 -51.11 32.80
C SER A 180 -21.37 -51.65 32.58
N PRO A 181 -21.77 -52.73 33.27
CA PRO A 181 -23.10 -53.35 33.10
C PRO A 181 -24.30 -52.43 33.38
N ASP A 182 -24.08 -51.33 34.11
CA ASP A 182 -25.07 -50.29 34.39
C ASP A 182 -25.21 -49.26 33.26
N TYR A 183 -24.39 -49.33 32.22
CA TYR A 183 -24.48 -48.44 31.07
C TYR A 183 -25.76 -48.73 30.26
N ASN A 184 -26.73 -47.80 30.32
CA ASN A 184 -27.93 -47.85 29.50
C ASN A 184 -27.87 -46.82 28.34
N PRO A 185 -27.77 -47.25 27.06
CA PRO A 185 -27.81 -46.35 25.92
C PRO A 185 -29.16 -45.63 25.74
N GLN A 186 -30.27 -46.22 26.20
CA GLN A 186 -31.62 -45.66 26.01
C GLN A 186 -31.90 -44.48 26.95
N GLU A 187 -31.08 -44.29 27.99
CA GLU A 187 -31.13 -43.14 28.90
C GLU A 187 -30.21 -41.99 28.45
N ARG A 188 -29.44 -42.18 27.37
CA ARG A 188 -28.48 -41.17 26.91
C ARG A 188 -29.18 -40.04 26.18
N ILE A 189 -28.64 -38.83 26.34
CA ILE A 189 -29.19 -37.59 25.79
C ILE A 189 -29.49 -37.73 24.29
N TRP A 190 -28.56 -38.26 23.51
CA TRP A 190 -28.74 -38.43 22.06
C TRP A 190 -29.90 -39.36 21.70
N TYR A 191 -30.15 -40.40 22.49
CA TYR A 191 -31.22 -41.37 22.24
C TYR A 191 -32.59 -40.79 22.62
N VAL A 192 -32.69 -40.25 23.84
CA VAL A 192 -33.91 -39.66 24.36
C VAL A 192 -34.36 -38.49 23.49
N GLN A 193 -33.43 -37.57 23.18
CA GLN A 193 -33.74 -36.41 22.34
C GLN A 193 -34.11 -36.80 20.90
N HIS A 194 -33.50 -37.86 20.35
CA HIS A 194 -33.92 -38.36 19.03
C HIS A 194 -35.40 -38.76 19.03
N LEU A 195 -35.84 -39.53 20.03
CA LEU A 195 -37.23 -39.95 20.12
C LEU A 195 -38.18 -38.76 20.35
N GLU A 196 -37.80 -37.80 21.19
CA GLU A 196 -38.56 -36.55 21.38
C GLU A 196 -38.66 -35.72 20.10
N GLN A 197 -37.58 -35.63 19.33
CA GLN A 197 -37.52 -34.91 18.07
C GLN A 197 -38.38 -35.59 16.99
N VAL A 198 -38.31 -36.92 16.89
CA VAL A 198 -39.20 -37.70 16.02
C VAL A 198 -40.66 -37.46 16.38
N ALA A 199 -41.02 -37.53 17.67
CA ALA A 199 -42.38 -37.33 18.15
C ALA A 199 -42.90 -35.90 17.85
N SER A 200 -42.06 -34.88 18.07
CA SER A 200 -42.41 -33.48 17.79
C SER A 200 -42.53 -33.16 16.29
N HIS A 201 -41.93 -33.98 15.42
CA HIS A 201 -41.98 -33.83 13.95
C HIS A 201 -42.92 -34.86 13.30
N ASN A 202 -44.09 -35.11 13.89
CA ASN A 202 -45.13 -36.01 13.37
C ASN A 202 -44.62 -37.43 13.05
N ASN A 203 -43.71 -37.96 13.87
CA ASN A 203 -43.09 -39.27 13.67
C ASN A 203 -42.35 -39.42 12.34
N ASN A 204 -41.69 -38.35 11.88
CA ASN A 204 -40.83 -38.40 10.70
C ASN A 204 -39.52 -39.14 10.99
N ASN A 205 -39.54 -40.47 10.83
CA ASN A 205 -38.40 -41.35 11.05
C ASN A 205 -37.32 -41.26 9.94
N ASP A 206 -37.65 -40.67 8.79
CA ASP A 206 -36.72 -40.56 7.66
C ASP A 206 -35.77 -39.35 7.81
N GLN A 207 -36.01 -38.46 8.77
CA GLN A 207 -35.19 -37.29 9.03
C GLN A 207 -33.97 -37.61 9.92
N THR A 208 -32.89 -36.84 9.72
CA THR A 208 -31.75 -36.81 10.64
C THR A 208 -31.95 -35.68 11.64
N TYR A 209 -31.63 -35.95 12.90
CA TYR A 209 -31.71 -34.96 13.97
C TYR A 209 -30.36 -34.76 14.65
N PHE A 210 -30.27 -33.73 15.48
CA PHE A 210 -29.07 -33.39 16.24
C PHE A 210 -29.40 -33.41 17.72
N SER A 211 -28.53 -34.04 18.51
CA SER A 211 -28.60 -33.93 19.96
C SER A 211 -28.07 -32.56 20.40
N GLU A 212 -28.47 -32.15 21.59
CA GLU A 212 -27.71 -31.16 22.34
C GLU A 212 -26.28 -31.66 22.60
N PRO A 213 -25.32 -30.73 22.75
CA PRO A 213 -23.95 -31.05 23.15
C PRO A 213 -23.93 -31.81 24.48
N HIS A 214 -23.15 -32.89 24.54
CA HIS A 214 -23.01 -33.71 25.73
C HIS A 214 -21.61 -34.30 25.84
N ILE A 215 -21.23 -34.70 27.05
CA ILE A 215 -19.94 -35.35 27.30
C ILE A 215 -20.05 -36.80 26.86
N HIS A 216 -19.26 -37.15 25.87
CA HIS A 216 -19.16 -38.52 25.38
C HIS A 216 -18.54 -39.41 26.45
N TRP A 217 -19.17 -40.55 26.75
CA TRP A 217 -18.80 -41.33 27.93
C TRP A 217 -17.46 -42.04 27.79
N THR A 218 -17.08 -42.46 26.56
CA THR A 218 -15.81 -43.16 26.28
C THR A 218 -14.65 -42.18 26.35
N TRP A 219 -14.76 -41.07 25.62
CA TRP A 219 -13.65 -40.14 25.43
C TRP A 219 -13.58 -39.07 26.51
N LYS A 220 -14.67 -38.87 27.26
CA LYS A 220 -14.86 -37.73 28.18
C LYS A 220 -14.68 -36.37 27.48
N LEU A 221 -15.03 -36.32 26.19
CA LEU A 221 -14.97 -35.11 25.37
C LEU A 221 -16.38 -34.61 25.09
N LEU A 222 -16.54 -33.30 24.99
CA LEU A 222 -17.80 -32.72 24.54
C LEU A 222 -18.00 -33.04 23.05
N MET A 223 -19.18 -33.55 22.71
CA MET A 223 -19.55 -33.94 21.35
C MET A 223 -21.00 -33.56 21.05
N ILE A 224 -21.36 -33.57 19.78
CA ILE A 224 -22.76 -33.60 19.33
C ILE A 224 -23.01 -34.90 18.59
N ALA A 225 -24.20 -35.46 18.74
CA ALA A 225 -24.62 -36.62 17.98
C ALA A 225 -25.56 -36.20 16.85
N GLN A 226 -25.28 -36.67 15.64
CA GLN A 226 -26.27 -36.75 14.59
C GLN A 226 -26.97 -38.10 14.67
N THR A 227 -28.29 -38.09 14.74
CA THR A 227 -29.10 -39.27 15.00
C THR A 227 -30.08 -39.55 13.88
N LYS A 228 -30.32 -40.82 13.59
CA LYS A 228 -31.30 -41.28 12.63
C LYS A 228 -32.01 -42.52 13.15
N SER A 229 -33.30 -42.64 12.87
CA SER A 229 -34.04 -43.85 13.18
C SER A 229 -33.46 -45.02 12.37
N LEU A 230 -33.17 -46.12 13.06
CA LEU A 230 -32.82 -47.39 12.44
C LEU A 230 -34.11 -48.07 11.99
N LEU A 231 -34.36 -48.08 10.68
CA LEU A 231 -35.61 -48.56 10.11
C LEU A 231 -35.39 -49.89 9.39
N ASN A 232 -36.23 -50.87 9.71
CA ASN A 232 -36.21 -52.13 8.99
C ASN A 232 -36.82 -52.02 7.58
N ILE A 233 -36.83 -53.14 6.84
CA ILE A 233 -37.38 -53.21 5.48
C ILE A 233 -38.87 -52.82 5.39
N ASN A 234 -39.61 -52.93 6.50
CA ASN A 234 -41.02 -52.55 6.60
C ASN A 234 -41.22 -51.12 7.13
N LYS A 235 -40.13 -50.35 7.26
CA LYS A 235 -40.08 -49.01 7.85
C LYS A 235 -40.52 -48.92 9.32
N SER A 236 -40.52 -50.03 10.06
CA SER A 236 -40.68 -49.94 11.52
C SER A 236 -39.36 -49.59 12.19
N LEU A 237 -39.47 -48.90 13.33
CA LEU A 237 -38.35 -48.52 14.17
C LEU A 237 -37.82 -49.75 14.90
N ASP A 238 -36.57 -50.12 14.62
CA ASP A 238 -35.86 -51.20 15.32
C ASP A 238 -34.77 -50.63 16.25
N GLY A 239 -34.46 -49.32 16.14
CA GLY A 239 -33.49 -48.64 17.00
C GLY A 239 -33.15 -47.22 16.56
N VAL A 240 -32.07 -46.67 17.10
CA VAL A 240 -31.51 -45.36 16.76
C VAL A 240 -30.03 -45.55 16.46
N ILE A 241 -29.58 -44.99 15.34
CA ILE A 241 -28.16 -44.85 15.00
C ILE A 241 -27.73 -43.44 15.35
N ALA A 242 -26.56 -43.30 15.97
CA ALA A 242 -25.91 -42.04 16.23
C ALA A 242 -24.51 -42.03 15.62
N SER A 243 -24.09 -40.87 15.09
CA SER A 243 -22.69 -40.56 14.79
C SER A 243 -22.29 -39.38 15.66
N HIS A 244 -21.27 -39.56 16.50
CA HIS A 244 -20.79 -38.50 17.38
C HIS A 244 -19.66 -37.75 16.69
N VAL A 245 -19.82 -36.44 16.63
CA VAL A 245 -18.85 -35.52 16.06
C VAL A 245 -18.14 -34.82 17.20
N ASN A 246 -16.81 -34.99 17.22
CA ASN A 246 -15.96 -34.34 18.20
C ASN A 246 -15.74 -32.88 17.80
N PHE A 247 -15.98 -31.95 18.73
CA PHE A 247 -15.76 -30.53 18.45
C PHE A 247 -14.30 -30.20 18.12
N SER A 248 -13.33 -30.99 18.60
CA SER A 248 -11.91 -30.80 18.23
C SER A 248 -11.65 -30.95 16.73
N GLN A 249 -12.50 -31.64 15.98
CA GLN A 249 -12.40 -31.78 14.52
C GLN A 249 -12.70 -30.48 13.77
N PHE A 250 -13.32 -29.52 14.46
CA PHE A 250 -13.53 -28.17 13.95
C PHE A 250 -12.39 -27.22 14.33
N ASN A 251 -11.45 -27.66 15.18
CA ASN A 251 -10.41 -26.79 15.69
C ASN A 251 -9.42 -26.45 14.57
N TYR A 252 -9.23 -25.14 14.36
CA TYR A 252 -8.23 -24.59 13.46
C TYR A 252 -7.33 -23.68 14.29
N SER A 253 -6.06 -24.07 14.41
CA SER A 253 -5.05 -23.24 15.07
C SER A 253 -4.39 -22.33 14.04
N ASP A 254 -4.75 -21.06 14.08
CA ASP A 254 -3.93 -19.97 13.55
C ASP A 254 -3.69 -18.99 14.69
N ASP A 255 -2.43 -18.62 14.90
CA ASP A 255 -1.99 -17.79 16.02
C ASP A 255 -2.66 -16.40 16.02
N GLN A 256 -3.34 -16.00 14.93
CA GLN A 256 -3.98 -14.71 14.76
C GLN A 256 -5.50 -14.70 14.99
N VAL A 257 -6.11 -15.88 15.12
CA VAL A 257 -7.56 -16.03 15.13
C VAL A 257 -7.98 -17.10 16.12
N SER A 258 -8.89 -16.76 17.01
CA SER A 258 -9.53 -17.74 17.90
C SER A 258 -10.90 -18.15 17.37
N PHE A 259 -11.23 -19.42 17.55
CA PHE A 259 -12.52 -19.99 17.17
C PHE A 259 -13.25 -20.46 18.41
N THR A 260 -14.52 -20.08 18.49
CA THR A 260 -15.41 -20.48 19.57
C THR A 260 -16.73 -20.96 18.98
N ILE A 261 -17.21 -22.11 19.44
CA ILE A 261 -18.55 -22.62 19.09
C ILE A 261 -19.43 -22.47 20.33
N ILE A 262 -20.60 -21.87 20.13
CA ILE A 262 -21.58 -21.66 21.19
C ILE A 262 -22.94 -22.26 20.80
N ASN A 263 -23.76 -22.54 21.81
CA ASN A 263 -25.19 -22.77 21.59
C ASN A 263 -25.97 -21.43 21.51
N PRO A 264 -27.26 -21.44 21.14
CA PRO A 264 -28.06 -20.21 21.01
C PRO A 264 -28.30 -19.48 22.34
N LYS A 265 -28.04 -20.13 23.48
CA LYS A 265 -28.14 -19.54 24.82
C LYS A 265 -26.81 -18.87 25.25
N GLY A 266 -25.77 -18.93 24.42
CA GLY A 266 -24.46 -18.35 24.71
C GLY A 266 -23.48 -19.27 25.44
N ARG A 267 -23.84 -20.54 25.72
CA ARG A 267 -22.94 -21.50 26.37
C ARG A 267 -21.81 -21.88 25.42
N ILE A 268 -20.58 -21.80 25.90
CA ILE A 268 -19.38 -22.20 25.15
C ILE A 268 -19.30 -23.73 25.11
N LEU A 269 -19.15 -24.26 23.90
CA LEU A 269 -19.03 -25.69 23.64
C LEU A 269 -17.60 -26.07 23.23
N LEU A 270 -16.97 -25.20 22.44
CA LEU A 270 -15.57 -25.32 22.05
C LEU A 270 -14.97 -23.94 22.08
N SER A 271 -13.78 -23.81 22.65
CA SER A 271 -12.98 -22.61 22.54
C SER A 271 -11.51 -22.99 22.64
N SER A 272 -10.64 -22.15 22.08
CA SER A 272 -9.21 -22.16 22.39
C SER A 272 -8.91 -21.69 23.82
N LEU A 273 -9.90 -21.08 24.50
CA LEU A 273 -9.78 -20.58 25.87
C LEU A 273 -9.97 -21.72 26.89
N ASN A 274 -9.37 -21.56 28.07
CA ASN A 274 -9.53 -22.50 29.17
C ASN A 274 -10.92 -22.33 29.82
N VAL A 275 -11.92 -23.03 29.27
CA VAL A 275 -13.33 -22.92 29.67
C VAL A 275 -13.77 -24.12 30.51
N THR A 276 -14.65 -23.85 31.48
CA THR A 276 -15.39 -24.89 32.21
C THR A 276 -16.72 -25.21 31.52
N GLU A 277 -17.34 -26.34 31.84
CA GLU A 277 -18.60 -26.79 31.22
C GLU A 277 -19.74 -25.77 31.27
N ASN A 278 -19.77 -24.88 32.27
CA ASN A 278 -20.85 -23.90 32.45
C ASN A 278 -20.48 -22.50 31.94
N SER A 279 -19.36 -22.36 31.25
CA SER A 279 -18.88 -21.07 30.77
C SER A 279 -19.75 -20.57 29.62
N ASN A 280 -20.12 -19.30 29.67
CA ASN A 280 -20.82 -18.60 28.60
C ASN A 280 -19.89 -17.63 27.90
N ILE A 281 -20.23 -17.31 26.64
CA ILE A 281 -19.49 -16.36 25.82
C ILE A 281 -19.52 -14.94 26.40
N TYR A 282 -20.51 -14.63 27.23
CA TYR A 282 -20.67 -13.36 27.93
C TYR A 282 -20.10 -13.38 29.35
N ASP A 283 -19.32 -14.41 29.72
CA ASP A 283 -18.58 -14.42 30.97
C ASP A 283 -17.31 -13.56 30.81
N GLN A 284 -17.43 -12.29 31.22
CA GLN A 284 -16.37 -11.27 31.08
C GLN A 284 -14.99 -11.73 31.59
N ASN A 285 -14.93 -12.55 32.64
CA ASN A 285 -13.66 -13.05 33.19
C ASN A 285 -12.92 -14.03 32.26
N ILE A 286 -13.62 -14.63 31.29
CA ILE A 286 -13.09 -15.67 30.40
C ILE A 286 -12.87 -15.09 29.01
N THR A 287 -13.88 -14.43 28.46
CA THR A 287 -13.91 -14.00 27.06
C THR A 287 -13.76 -12.49 26.90
N SER A 288 -13.82 -11.74 28.01
CA SER A 288 -13.85 -10.26 28.02
C SER A 288 -15.02 -9.63 27.26
N LEU A 289 -16.05 -10.44 26.96
CA LEU A 289 -17.30 -10.04 26.35
C LEU A 289 -18.42 -10.05 27.39
N ASP A 290 -19.40 -9.17 27.21
CA ASP A 290 -20.58 -9.06 28.05
C ASP A 290 -21.85 -9.56 27.34
N TYR A 291 -23.00 -9.39 28.00
CA TYR A 291 -24.27 -9.84 27.44
C TYR A 291 -24.71 -9.00 26.23
N GLU A 292 -24.36 -7.71 26.17
CA GLU A 292 -24.66 -6.85 25.04
C GLU A 292 -23.83 -7.26 23.82
N ASP A 293 -22.55 -7.57 24.01
CA ASP A 293 -21.66 -8.17 23.01
C ASP A 293 -22.27 -9.46 22.45
N PHE A 294 -22.75 -10.34 23.34
CA PHE A 294 -23.45 -11.56 22.95
C PHE A 294 -24.68 -11.27 22.07
N GLN A 295 -25.50 -10.28 22.40
CA GLN A 295 -26.63 -9.90 21.52
C GLN A 295 -26.16 -9.43 20.14
N GLN A 296 -25.04 -8.71 20.05
CA GLN A 296 -24.48 -8.31 18.74
C GLN A 296 -23.95 -9.52 17.96
N ILE A 297 -23.35 -10.51 18.63
CA ILE A 297 -22.93 -11.78 18.04
C ILE A 297 -24.14 -12.53 17.46
N ILE A 298 -25.24 -12.63 18.21
CA ILE A 298 -26.49 -13.24 17.73
C ILE A 298 -27.03 -12.47 16.52
N ASN A 299 -27.11 -11.13 16.61
CA ASN A 299 -27.58 -10.30 15.51
C ASN A 299 -26.77 -10.53 14.23
N GLN A 300 -25.44 -10.56 14.35
CA GLN A 300 -24.57 -10.81 13.20
C GLN A 300 -24.79 -12.22 12.61
N ALA A 301 -24.93 -13.24 13.45
CA ALA A 301 -25.17 -14.62 13.03
C ALA A 301 -26.51 -14.78 12.30
N GLU A 302 -27.51 -14.00 12.70
CA GLU A 302 -28.85 -13.95 12.11
C GLU A 302 -28.96 -13.00 10.90
N GLY A 303 -27.91 -12.23 10.60
CA GLY A 303 -27.90 -11.25 9.51
C GLY A 303 -28.70 -9.97 9.82
N LYS A 304 -28.91 -9.65 11.10
CA LYS A 304 -29.50 -8.40 11.57
C LYS A 304 -28.44 -7.30 11.63
N GLU A 305 -28.89 -6.04 11.74
CA GLU A 305 -27.98 -4.91 11.95
C GLU A 305 -27.22 -5.06 13.28
N THR A 306 -25.95 -4.65 13.27
CA THR A 306 -25.04 -4.78 14.41
C THR A 306 -24.43 -3.44 14.77
N GLN A 307 -24.00 -3.32 16.02
CA GLN A 307 -23.34 -2.13 16.55
C GLN A 307 -21.92 -2.46 17.00
N SER A 308 -20.95 -1.80 16.38
CA SER A 308 -19.54 -1.85 16.76
C SER A 308 -19.20 -0.72 17.74
N ASN A 309 -18.33 -0.99 18.72
CA ASN A 309 -17.90 -0.01 19.74
C ASN A 309 -16.38 0.29 19.70
N CYS A 310 -15.68 -0.15 18.64
CA CYS A 310 -14.28 0.21 18.39
C CYS A 310 -14.12 1.69 18.00
N ASN A 311 -12.91 2.22 18.16
CA ASN A 311 -12.57 3.62 17.87
C ASN A 311 -12.71 3.94 16.38
N SER A 312 -12.33 3.01 15.49
CA SER A 312 -12.44 3.21 14.04
C SER A 312 -13.88 3.03 13.55
N LYS A 313 -14.40 4.08 12.90
CA LYS A 313 -15.73 4.07 12.26
C LYS A 313 -15.77 3.20 10.99
N VAL A 314 -14.63 2.95 10.39
CA VAL A 314 -14.50 2.24 9.10
C VAL A 314 -15.01 0.81 9.19
N TRP A 315 -14.81 0.15 10.34
CA TRP A 315 -15.35 -1.19 10.57
C TRP A 315 -16.87 -1.22 10.42
N LYS A 316 -17.55 -0.21 10.98
CA LYS A 316 -19.00 -0.04 10.88
C LYS A 316 -19.44 0.26 9.45
N ASP A 317 -18.71 1.13 8.73
CA ASP A 317 -19.05 1.50 7.35
C ASP A 317 -19.03 0.29 6.39
N TYR A 318 -18.21 -0.71 6.69
CA TYR A 318 -18.16 -1.98 5.95
C TYR A 318 -19.02 -3.11 6.53
N GLY A 319 -19.76 -2.85 7.61
CA GLY A 319 -20.65 -3.84 8.25
C GLY A 319 -19.90 -4.93 9.02
N TYR A 320 -18.66 -4.68 9.46
CA TYR A 320 -17.92 -5.60 10.30
C TYR A 320 -18.21 -5.32 11.78
N LEU A 321 -18.51 -6.38 12.54
CA LEU A 321 -18.64 -6.31 14.00
C LEU A 321 -17.25 -6.18 14.62
N CYS A 322 -17.01 -5.06 15.27
CA CYS A 322 -15.78 -4.78 16.01
C CYS A 322 -16.15 -4.44 17.45
N ARG A 323 -15.57 -5.20 18.40
CA ARG A 323 -15.81 -5.03 19.83
C ARG A 323 -14.54 -4.65 20.56
N LYS A 324 -14.63 -3.71 21.48
CA LYS A 324 -13.58 -3.33 22.41
C LYS A 324 -13.76 -4.11 23.69
N THR A 325 -12.76 -4.91 24.07
CA THR A 325 -12.80 -5.75 25.26
C THR A 325 -12.74 -4.89 26.52
N VAL A 326 -13.49 -5.30 27.55
CA VAL A 326 -13.64 -4.52 28.80
C VAL A 326 -12.36 -4.51 29.63
N SER A 327 -11.61 -5.62 29.60
CA SER A 327 -10.44 -5.88 30.46
C SER A 327 -9.14 -5.29 29.93
N GLU A 328 -8.88 -5.40 28.62
CA GLU A 328 -7.57 -5.09 28.02
C GLU A 328 -7.59 -3.83 27.15
N GLN A 329 -8.76 -3.22 26.94
CA GLN A 329 -8.98 -2.17 25.92
C GLN A 329 -8.54 -2.60 24.51
N GLU A 330 -8.38 -3.91 24.27
CA GLU A 330 -8.05 -4.44 22.97
C GLU A 330 -9.29 -4.41 22.09
N GLU A 331 -9.10 -4.09 20.81
CA GLU A 331 -10.17 -4.16 19.83
C GLU A 331 -10.09 -5.51 19.11
N GLU A 332 -11.23 -6.16 18.95
CA GLU A 332 -11.35 -7.44 18.29
C GLU A 332 -12.39 -7.36 17.17
N LEU A 333 -12.04 -7.93 16.02
CA LEU A 333 -13.00 -8.17 14.96
C LEU A 333 -13.70 -9.50 15.23
N ILE A 334 -15.03 -9.47 15.27
CA ILE A 334 -15.85 -10.66 15.47
C ILE A 334 -16.59 -10.97 14.17
N SER A 335 -16.42 -12.19 13.69
CA SER A 335 -17.20 -12.74 12.57
C SER A 335 -17.97 -13.94 13.08
N THR A 336 -19.23 -14.07 12.66
CA THR A 336 -20.12 -15.14 13.14
C THR A 336 -20.89 -15.79 12.00
N LYS A 337 -21.14 -17.09 12.14
CA LYS A 337 -22.00 -17.85 11.23
C LYS A 337 -22.83 -18.88 11.99
N ASN A 338 -24.12 -18.92 11.67
CA ASN A 338 -25.01 -19.97 12.12
C ASN A 338 -24.72 -21.30 11.41
N ILE A 339 -24.48 -22.35 12.20
CA ILE A 339 -24.52 -23.75 11.80
C ILE A 339 -25.96 -24.21 11.99
N LYS A 340 -26.82 -23.82 11.04
CA LYS A 340 -28.28 -24.02 11.13
C LYS A 340 -28.66 -25.47 11.37
N GLU A 341 -27.88 -26.39 10.79
CA GLU A 341 -28.10 -27.82 10.87
C GLU A 341 -28.02 -28.31 12.33
N ALA A 342 -27.04 -27.84 13.10
CA ALA A 342 -26.82 -28.25 14.49
C ALA A 342 -27.43 -27.29 15.52
N GLY A 343 -28.04 -26.17 15.09
CA GLY A 343 -28.48 -25.11 15.99
C GLY A 343 -27.34 -24.46 16.77
N LEU A 344 -26.14 -24.37 16.18
CA LEU A 344 -24.94 -23.83 16.81
C LEU A 344 -24.48 -22.55 16.11
N ILE A 345 -23.64 -21.76 16.80
CA ILE A 345 -23.06 -20.53 16.26
C ILE A 345 -21.56 -20.66 16.31
N LEU A 346 -20.92 -20.52 15.15
CA LEU A 346 -19.48 -20.40 15.01
C LEU A 346 -19.08 -18.94 15.14
N ILE A 347 -18.16 -18.67 16.04
CA ILE A 347 -17.60 -17.36 16.32
C ILE A 347 -16.11 -17.42 15.97
N MET A 348 -15.65 -16.40 15.27
CA MET A 348 -14.25 -16.18 14.96
C MET A 348 -13.87 -14.79 15.48
N GLN A 349 -12.89 -14.74 16.38
CA GLN A 349 -12.38 -13.49 16.95
C GLN A 349 -10.94 -13.27 16.48
N SER A 350 -10.64 -12.08 16.01
CA SER A 350 -9.29 -11.68 15.61
C SER A 350 -8.88 -10.40 16.32
N LYS A 351 -7.74 -10.46 17.02
CA LYS A 351 -7.19 -9.32 17.76
C LYS A 351 -6.63 -8.27 16.80
N LEU A 352 -7.07 -7.02 16.93
CA LEU A 352 -6.61 -5.93 16.08
C LEU A 352 -5.25 -5.35 16.51
N SER A 353 -4.77 -5.64 17.72
CA SER A 353 -3.48 -5.13 18.21
C SER A 353 -2.30 -5.54 17.33
N LYS A 354 -2.24 -6.82 16.93
CA LYS A 354 -1.22 -7.32 15.99
C LYS A 354 -1.35 -6.68 14.61
N TYR A 355 -2.59 -6.49 14.13
CA TYR A 355 -2.90 -5.79 12.89
C TYR A 355 -2.39 -4.33 12.91
N GLN A 356 -2.59 -3.61 14.02
CA GLN A 356 -2.13 -2.24 14.18
C GLN A 356 -0.60 -2.17 14.12
N MET A 357 0.10 -3.09 14.77
CA MET A 357 1.56 -3.17 14.70
C MET A 357 2.08 -3.42 13.27
N GLU A 358 1.45 -4.33 12.51
CA GLU A 358 1.84 -4.60 11.12
C GLU A 358 1.62 -3.38 10.22
N PHE A 359 0.49 -2.69 10.38
CA PHE A 359 0.18 -1.46 9.66
C PHE A 359 1.17 -0.33 9.99
N GLU A 360 1.44 -0.11 11.29
CA GLU A 360 2.40 0.89 11.75
C GLU A 360 3.81 0.63 11.21
N ASN A 361 4.25 -0.63 11.18
CA ASN A 361 5.54 -1.00 10.61
C ASN A 361 5.63 -0.73 9.10
N MET A 362 4.58 -1.05 8.34
CA MET A 362 4.51 -0.71 6.91
C MET A 362 4.54 0.80 6.69
N PHE A 363 3.79 1.55 7.51
CA PHE A 363 3.76 3.01 7.42
C PHE A 363 5.08 3.65 7.83
N TYR A 364 5.74 3.14 8.87
CA TYR A 364 7.07 3.59 9.29
C TYR A 364 8.08 3.42 8.14
N THR A 365 8.05 2.26 7.48
CA THR A 365 8.91 1.97 6.31
C THR A 365 8.63 2.96 5.18
N PHE A 366 7.36 3.22 4.87
CA PHE A 366 6.97 4.22 3.86
C PHE A 366 7.47 5.62 4.20
N LYS A 367 7.33 6.04 5.46
CA LYS A 367 7.80 7.35 5.95
C LYS A 367 9.32 7.47 5.87
N GLU A 368 10.05 6.39 6.17
CA GLU A 368 11.50 6.35 6.05
C GLU A 368 11.95 6.53 4.60
N GLU A 369 11.30 5.85 3.65
CA GLU A 369 11.58 5.99 2.21
C GLU A 369 11.25 7.40 1.70
N LEU A 370 10.13 8.00 2.12
CA LEU A 370 9.83 9.40 1.80
C LEU A 370 10.89 10.35 2.36
N ASN A 371 11.37 10.12 3.58
CA ASN A 371 12.41 10.94 4.19
C ASN A 371 13.76 10.80 3.45
N LYS A 372 14.09 9.59 2.96
CA LYS A 372 15.27 9.38 2.09
C LYS A 372 15.16 10.20 0.80
N ILE A 373 13.99 10.21 0.15
CA ILE A 373 13.74 11.03 -1.05
C ILE A 373 13.90 12.52 -0.73
N PHE A 374 13.36 12.98 0.41
CA PHE A 374 13.49 14.37 0.85
C PHE A 374 14.94 14.79 1.05
N ILE A 375 15.71 14.00 1.80
CA ILE A 375 17.14 14.25 2.04
C ILE A 375 17.91 14.28 0.72
N ALA A 376 17.66 13.31 -0.17
CA ALA A 376 18.28 13.27 -1.49
C ALA A 376 17.95 14.51 -2.34
N THR A 377 16.71 14.99 -2.27
CA THR A 377 16.25 16.17 -2.99
C THR A 377 16.97 17.44 -2.49
N ILE A 378 17.06 17.62 -1.16
CA ILE A 378 17.80 18.74 -0.56
C ILE A 378 19.29 18.70 -0.93
N LEU A 379 19.93 17.53 -0.79
CA LEU A 379 21.33 17.36 -1.16
C LEU A 379 21.57 17.68 -2.65
N GLY A 380 20.65 17.26 -3.53
CA GLY A 380 20.68 17.58 -4.95
C GLY A 380 20.63 19.09 -5.21
N PHE A 381 19.76 19.83 -4.51
CA PHE A 381 19.69 21.30 -4.63
C PHE A 381 20.92 22.01 -4.06
N ILE A 382 21.48 21.52 -2.95
CA ILE A 382 22.76 22.03 -2.43
C ILE A 382 23.89 21.80 -3.44
N LEU A 383 23.94 20.63 -4.09
CA LEU A 383 24.94 20.35 -5.13
C LEU A 383 24.75 21.26 -6.35
N TYR A 384 23.50 21.51 -6.75
CA TYR A 384 23.14 22.46 -7.81
C TYR A 384 23.61 23.89 -7.50
N MET A 385 23.48 24.34 -6.24
CA MET A 385 23.98 25.64 -5.81
C MET A 385 25.48 25.80 -5.96
N PHE A 386 26.23 24.81 -5.49
CA PHE A 386 27.68 24.83 -5.61
C PHE A 386 28.12 24.80 -7.07
N SER A 387 27.49 23.97 -7.90
CA SER A 387 27.80 23.92 -9.34
C SER A 387 27.46 25.24 -10.04
N SER A 388 26.32 25.86 -9.73
CA SER A 388 25.93 27.18 -10.24
C SER A 388 26.92 28.29 -9.84
N LEU A 389 27.40 28.31 -8.59
CA LEU A 389 28.43 29.24 -8.12
C LEU A 389 29.76 29.05 -8.86
N ILE A 390 30.17 27.80 -9.12
CA ILE A 390 31.38 27.50 -9.88
C ILE A 390 31.23 27.98 -11.32
N ILE A 391 30.12 27.67 -11.99
CA ILE A 391 29.86 28.06 -13.38
C ILE A 391 29.82 29.59 -13.51
N THR A 392 29.10 30.28 -12.64
CA THR A 392 29.03 31.75 -12.65
C THR A 392 30.40 32.38 -12.38
N SER A 393 31.18 31.86 -11.44
CA SER A 393 32.57 32.29 -11.22
C SER A 393 33.45 32.08 -12.47
N CYS A 394 33.34 30.93 -13.14
CA CYS A 394 34.05 30.66 -14.39
C CYS A 394 33.67 31.65 -15.51
N ILE A 395 32.38 31.92 -15.70
CA ILE A 395 31.88 32.89 -16.68
C ILE A 395 32.40 34.29 -16.39
N VAL A 396 32.33 34.72 -15.12
CA VAL A 396 32.85 36.04 -14.70
C VAL A 396 34.36 36.12 -14.93
N ILE A 397 35.13 35.07 -14.62
CA ILE A 397 36.56 35.03 -14.95
C ILE A 397 36.77 35.16 -16.46
N PHE A 398 36.06 34.39 -17.27
CA PHE A 398 36.28 34.38 -18.72
C PHE A 398 35.91 35.73 -19.39
N LEU A 399 34.82 36.37 -18.96
CA LEU A 399 34.34 37.64 -19.51
C LEU A 399 35.09 38.87 -18.97
N PHE A 400 35.40 38.90 -17.67
CA PHE A 400 36.01 40.08 -17.03
C PHE A 400 37.54 40.07 -17.02
N ASN A 401 38.21 38.91 -17.08
CA ASN A 401 39.67 38.86 -17.17
C ASN A 401 40.26 39.61 -18.39
N PRO A 402 39.70 39.55 -19.62
CA PRO A 402 40.19 40.39 -20.72
C PRO A 402 40.00 41.89 -20.45
N ILE A 403 38.89 42.28 -19.82
CA ILE A 403 38.62 43.68 -19.46
C ILE A 403 39.61 44.17 -18.39
N ILE A 404 39.85 43.38 -17.36
CA ILE A 404 40.82 43.68 -16.29
C ILE A 404 42.24 43.74 -16.87
N ARG A 405 42.60 42.85 -17.80
CA ARG A 405 43.89 42.91 -18.50
C ARG A 405 44.03 44.21 -19.29
N ILE A 406 42.99 44.65 -20.00
CA ILE A 406 43.00 45.93 -20.74
C ILE A 406 43.13 47.12 -19.78
N ILE A 407 42.41 47.12 -18.66
CA ILE A 407 42.50 48.18 -17.62
C ILE A 407 43.91 48.22 -16.99
N ASN A 408 44.46 47.06 -16.63
CA ASN A 408 45.81 46.99 -16.06
C ASN A 408 46.86 47.41 -17.09
N TYR A 409 46.72 47.01 -18.36
CA TYR A 409 47.65 47.40 -19.43
C TYR A 409 47.60 48.90 -19.70
N THR A 410 46.41 49.50 -19.79
CA THR A 410 46.23 50.95 -19.97
C THR A 410 46.74 51.75 -18.78
N SER A 411 46.52 51.29 -17.54
CA SER A 411 47.08 51.92 -16.35
C SER A 411 48.62 51.86 -16.33
N GLN A 412 49.22 50.71 -16.68
CA GLN A 412 50.67 50.56 -16.76
C GLN A 412 51.28 51.39 -17.89
N GLN A 413 50.56 51.55 -19.01
CA GLN A 413 51.02 52.33 -20.15
C GLN A 413 50.93 53.84 -19.89
N LEU A 414 49.87 54.31 -19.22
CA LEU A 414 49.74 55.70 -18.75
C LEU A 414 50.81 56.06 -17.71
N PHE A 415 51.12 55.14 -16.77
CA PHE A 415 52.19 55.36 -15.79
C PHE A 415 53.61 55.22 -16.37
N LYS A 416 53.83 54.36 -17.39
CA LYS A 416 55.12 54.29 -18.08
C LYS A 416 55.38 55.49 -18.99
N GLU A 417 54.35 56.04 -19.64
CA GLU A 417 54.50 57.25 -20.46
C GLU A 417 54.69 58.51 -19.61
N SER A 418 54.18 58.55 -18.37
CA SER A 418 54.42 59.69 -17.46
C SER A 418 55.82 59.68 -16.84
N LEU A 419 56.44 58.51 -16.65
CA LEU A 419 57.75 58.38 -15.99
C LEU A 419 58.96 58.25 -16.93
N ASN A 420 58.78 57.97 -18.22
CA ASN A 420 59.91 57.75 -19.14
C ASN A 420 59.88 58.58 -20.42
N ARG A 421 59.41 59.83 -20.35
CA ARG A 421 59.44 60.77 -21.48
C ARG A 421 60.76 61.52 -21.67
N LYS A 422 61.89 60.96 -21.20
CA LYS A 422 63.20 61.58 -21.45
C LYS A 422 64.35 60.69 -21.90
N ASN A 423 64.24 59.37 -22.05
CA ASN A 423 65.28 58.62 -22.74
C ASN A 423 64.76 57.29 -23.30
N VAL A 424 65.36 56.88 -24.42
CA VAL A 424 65.18 55.62 -25.16
C VAL A 424 64.21 55.69 -26.35
N LEU A 425 64.58 56.50 -27.35
CA LEU A 425 64.77 55.96 -28.69
C LEU A 425 65.82 54.82 -28.59
N LYS A 426 65.49 53.64 -29.11
CA LYS A 426 66.27 52.38 -29.15
C LYS A 426 65.93 51.34 -28.07
N LYS A 427 64.84 50.60 -28.30
CA LYS A 427 64.88 49.12 -28.28
C LYS A 427 63.63 48.56 -28.96
N LYS A 428 63.82 47.98 -30.14
CA LYS A 428 62.93 46.98 -30.72
C LYS A 428 62.75 45.87 -29.67
N HIS A 429 61.59 45.80 -29.03
CA HIS A 429 61.14 44.56 -28.41
C HIS A 429 59.94 44.03 -29.19
N LYS A 430 60.16 42.85 -29.77
CA LYS A 430 59.20 41.99 -30.47
C LYS A 430 57.93 41.83 -29.63
N PHE A 431 56.79 42.21 -30.19
CA PHE A 431 55.49 41.62 -29.90
C PHE A 431 54.78 41.29 -31.21
N SER A 432 55.40 40.42 -31.99
CA SER A 432 54.68 39.51 -32.89
C SER A 432 54.28 38.30 -32.05
N LYS A 433 52.99 37.93 -32.03
CA LYS A 433 52.36 36.83 -31.27
C LYS A 433 51.76 37.24 -29.91
N LEU A 434 50.63 37.96 -29.93
CA LEU A 434 49.44 37.72 -29.08
C LEU A 434 48.34 38.74 -29.40
N THR A 435 47.93 38.81 -30.66
CA THR A 435 46.75 39.59 -31.12
C THR A 435 46.08 38.82 -32.26
N SER A 436 45.40 37.72 -31.95
CA SER A 436 44.72 36.89 -32.96
C SER A 436 43.20 37.09 -33.02
N SER A 437 42.61 37.98 -32.21
CA SER A 437 41.20 38.34 -32.38
C SER A 437 41.07 39.79 -32.82
N SER A 438 40.51 40.01 -34.01
CA SER A 438 40.13 41.34 -34.52
C SER A 438 39.25 42.10 -33.53
N LEU A 439 38.39 41.38 -32.82
CA LEU A 439 37.46 41.91 -31.82
C LEU A 439 38.18 42.61 -30.66
N LEU A 440 39.27 42.04 -30.13
CA LEU A 440 40.09 42.69 -29.10
C LEU A 440 40.83 43.93 -29.62
N CYS A 441 41.31 43.91 -30.88
CA CYS A 441 41.89 45.10 -31.52
C CYS A 441 40.85 46.20 -31.68
N ASP A 442 39.66 45.87 -32.15
CA ASP A 442 38.57 46.83 -32.36
C ASP A 442 38.08 47.43 -31.04
N LEU A 443 38.03 46.65 -29.97
CA LEU A 443 37.62 47.10 -28.64
C LEU A 443 38.69 47.99 -28.00
N GLN A 444 39.97 47.64 -28.14
CA GLN A 444 41.09 48.48 -27.72
C GLN A 444 41.13 49.81 -28.50
N GLN A 445 40.90 49.76 -29.82
CA GLN A 445 40.87 50.95 -30.68
C GLN A 445 39.65 51.85 -30.37
N SER A 446 38.50 51.25 -30.07
CA SER A 446 37.28 51.96 -29.66
C SER A 446 37.42 52.61 -28.29
N PHE A 447 38.05 51.93 -27.33
CA PHE A 447 38.30 52.46 -25.99
C PHE A 447 39.32 53.62 -26.01
N ASN A 448 40.41 53.48 -26.78
CA ASN A 448 41.36 54.57 -27.00
C ASN A 448 40.69 55.78 -27.68
N ARG A 449 39.80 55.55 -28.66
CA ARG A 449 38.98 56.61 -29.25
C ARG A 449 38.15 57.35 -28.21
N LEU A 450 37.50 56.61 -27.31
CA LEU A 450 36.62 57.16 -26.27
C LEU A 450 37.40 58.02 -25.27
N ILE A 451 38.57 57.56 -24.81
CA ILE A 451 39.46 58.31 -23.91
C ILE A 451 39.96 59.61 -24.55
N HIS A 452 40.35 59.57 -25.82
CA HIS A 452 40.83 60.75 -26.55
C HIS A 452 39.72 61.77 -26.85
N ILE A 453 38.46 61.31 -26.98
CA ILE A 453 37.29 62.19 -27.13
C ILE A 453 36.93 62.89 -25.80
N THR A 454 37.12 62.23 -24.65
CA THR A 454 36.81 62.81 -23.34
C THR A 454 37.86 63.80 -22.81
N THR A 455 39.10 63.78 -23.31
CA THR A 455 40.21 64.64 -22.85
C THR A 455 40.38 65.94 -23.67
N ASN A 456 39.29 66.44 -24.24
CA ASN A 456 39.31 67.42 -25.34
C ASN A 456 39.39 68.92 -24.95
N GLN A 457 39.67 69.28 -23.70
CA GLN A 457 39.52 70.69 -23.30
C GLN A 457 40.74 71.60 -23.50
N THR A 458 41.95 71.11 -23.81
CA THR A 458 43.11 72.00 -24.06
C THR A 458 44.18 71.38 -24.98
N LYS A 459 43.80 70.89 -26.18
CA LYS A 459 44.80 70.43 -27.16
C LYS A 459 45.18 71.55 -28.14
N SER A 460 46.46 71.68 -28.47
CA SER A 460 46.93 72.67 -29.46
C SER A 460 46.55 72.27 -30.89
N THR A 461 46.46 73.25 -31.80
CA THR A 461 46.10 73.06 -33.22
C THR A 461 47.03 72.09 -33.96
N THR A 462 48.32 72.07 -33.61
CA THR A 462 49.30 71.12 -34.14
C THR A 462 49.04 69.69 -33.68
N CYS A 463 48.55 69.49 -32.45
CA CYS A 463 48.23 68.17 -31.92
C CYS A 463 47.00 67.57 -32.63
N HIS A 464 45.98 68.39 -32.90
CA HIS A 464 44.82 67.97 -33.69
C HIS A 464 45.18 67.58 -35.13
N LEU A 465 46.17 68.24 -35.73
CA LEU A 465 46.65 67.91 -37.08
C LEU A 465 47.35 66.55 -37.12
N ILE A 466 48.21 66.25 -36.14
CA ILE A 466 48.89 64.95 -36.04
C ILE A 466 47.87 63.84 -35.74
N GLU A 467 46.90 64.08 -34.87
CA GLU A 467 45.84 63.14 -34.51
C GLU A 467 44.94 62.81 -35.73
N ALA A 468 44.68 63.80 -36.60
CA ALA A 468 43.94 63.60 -37.86
C ALA A 468 44.70 62.77 -38.90
N PHE A 469 46.04 62.82 -38.90
CA PHE A 469 46.88 61.98 -39.75
C PHE A 469 46.99 60.54 -39.21
N GLN A 470 47.04 60.37 -37.90
CA GLN A 470 47.28 59.08 -37.27
C GLN A 470 46.01 58.22 -37.12
N TYR A 471 44.84 58.86 -37.06
CA TYR A 471 43.54 58.19 -37.00
C TYR A 471 42.54 58.82 -37.99
N PRO A 472 42.68 58.56 -39.32
CA PRO A 472 41.77 59.14 -40.31
C PRO A 472 40.34 58.66 -40.04
N LEU A 473 39.49 59.58 -39.60
CA LEU A 473 38.05 59.36 -39.55
C LEU A 473 37.55 59.30 -41.00
N ASN A 474 37.12 58.12 -41.46
CA ASN A 474 36.37 57.96 -42.71
C ASN A 474 35.08 58.81 -42.66
N ARG A 475 35.19 60.10 -43.01
CA ARG A 475 34.09 61.08 -43.04
C ARG A 475 33.30 60.98 -44.35
N TRP A 476 32.51 59.92 -44.49
CA TRP A 476 31.53 59.79 -45.58
C TRP A 476 30.21 60.58 -45.37
N LYS A 477 30.15 61.56 -44.45
CA LYS A 477 28.93 62.35 -44.22
C LYS A 477 29.07 63.88 -44.29
N TYR A 478 30.22 64.43 -44.70
CA TYR A 478 30.41 65.89 -44.83
C TYR A 478 30.66 66.42 -46.25
N ILE A 479 30.41 65.61 -47.29
CA ILE A 479 30.55 66.01 -48.71
C ILE A 479 29.27 66.68 -49.28
N ARG A 480 28.20 66.86 -48.48
CA ARG A 480 26.94 67.46 -48.96
C ARG A 480 26.90 69.00 -48.94
N LYS A 481 27.90 69.68 -48.34
CA LYS A 481 27.95 71.16 -48.29
C LYS A 481 29.02 71.82 -49.19
N SER A 482 30.05 71.12 -49.67
CA SER A 482 31.06 71.75 -50.55
C SER A 482 30.72 71.73 -52.05
N LYS A 483 29.80 70.86 -52.51
CA LYS A 483 29.27 70.91 -53.90
C LYS A 483 28.44 72.18 -54.18
N LYS A 484 27.82 72.77 -53.17
CA LYS A 484 27.07 74.04 -53.32
C LYS A 484 27.99 75.26 -53.47
N PHE A 485 29.16 75.25 -52.81
CA PHE A 485 30.14 76.32 -52.93
C PHE A 485 31.02 76.21 -54.18
N ARG A 486 31.37 74.98 -54.62
CA ARG A 486 32.15 74.78 -55.86
C ARG A 486 31.35 75.12 -57.13
N ASN A 487 30.04 74.86 -57.15
CA ASN A 487 29.18 75.27 -58.26
C ASN A 487 28.87 76.78 -58.27
N LEU A 488 28.92 77.47 -57.11
CA LEU A 488 28.77 78.92 -57.06
C LEU A 488 30.05 79.62 -57.53
N TYR A 489 31.22 79.10 -57.17
CA TYR A 489 32.52 79.64 -57.59
C TYR A 489 32.76 79.45 -59.10
N LEU A 490 32.39 78.31 -59.68
CA LEU A 490 32.47 78.10 -61.14
C LEU A 490 31.47 78.94 -61.93
N LYS A 491 30.33 79.33 -61.33
CA LYS A 491 29.36 80.23 -61.96
C LYS A 491 29.82 81.69 -61.91
N LEU A 492 30.36 82.13 -60.78
CA LEU A 492 31.00 83.45 -60.64
C LEU A 492 32.26 83.61 -61.51
N GLN A 493 33.05 82.55 -61.70
CA GLN A 493 34.27 82.63 -62.52
C GLN A 493 33.97 82.72 -64.03
N ASN A 494 32.87 82.11 -64.49
CA ASN A 494 32.39 82.24 -65.87
C ASN A 494 31.70 83.59 -66.13
N ASP A 495 30.97 84.13 -65.14
CA ASP A 495 30.32 85.44 -65.26
C ASP A 495 31.36 86.60 -65.27
N VAL A 496 32.47 86.47 -64.53
CA VAL A 496 33.58 87.45 -64.53
C VAL A 496 34.39 87.41 -65.84
N GLN A 497 34.63 86.24 -66.44
CA GLN A 497 35.28 86.15 -67.75
C GLN A 497 34.39 86.67 -68.91
N MET A 498 33.06 86.53 -68.80
CA MET A 498 32.15 87.10 -69.80
C MET A 498 32.12 88.64 -69.72
N GLU A 499 32.13 89.21 -68.51
CA GLU A 499 32.11 90.66 -68.32
C GLU A 499 33.40 91.37 -68.78
N GLU A 500 34.56 90.72 -68.64
CA GLU A 500 35.84 91.24 -69.16
C GLU A 500 35.90 91.24 -70.70
N SER A 501 35.36 90.22 -71.37
CA SER A 501 35.30 90.16 -72.83
C SER A 501 34.34 91.22 -73.43
N LEU A 502 33.23 91.50 -72.75
CA LEU A 502 32.26 92.54 -73.11
C LEU A 502 32.80 93.96 -72.88
N LYS A 503 33.61 94.17 -71.83
CA LYS A 503 34.32 95.44 -71.59
C LYS A 503 35.40 95.69 -72.64
N LEU A 504 36.12 94.67 -73.10
CA LEU A 504 37.12 94.79 -74.17
C LEU A 504 36.47 95.11 -75.53
N GLN A 505 35.36 94.45 -75.87
CA GLN A 505 34.59 94.76 -77.09
C GLN A 505 34.02 96.19 -77.06
N ASN A 506 33.48 96.64 -75.92
CA ASN A 506 33.00 98.00 -75.77
C ASN A 506 34.12 99.06 -75.80
N LEU A 507 35.35 98.71 -75.41
CA LEU A 507 36.52 99.59 -75.51
C LEU A 507 36.99 99.75 -76.97
N ILE A 508 36.95 98.67 -77.75
CA ILE A 508 37.20 98.69 -79.20
C ILE A 508 36.14 99.54 -79.92
N ILE A 509 34.86 99.40 -79.54
CA ILE A 509 33.73 100.16 -80.12
C ILE A 509 33.77 101.66 -79.73
N LYS A 510 34.28 102.01 -78.54
CA LYS A 510 34.33 103.42 -78.07
C LYS A 510 35.50 104.26 -78.60
N GLN A 511 36.57 103.66 -79.12
CA GLN A 511 37.72 104.44 -79.62
C GLN A 511 37.94 104.36 -81.14
N LEU A 512 37.19 103.52 -81.85
CA LEU A 512 36.95 103.67 -83.29
C LEU A 512 35.97 104.83 -83.56
N GLY A 513 36.24 106.02 -83.00
CA GLY A 513 35.35 107.17 -82.95
C GLY A 513 34.57 107.41 -84.24
N ILE A 514 33.28 107.10 -84.22
CA ILE A 514 32.33 107.42 -85.28
C ILE A 514 31.11 108.07 -84.61
N GLN A 515 31.00 109.36 -84.85
CA GLN A 515 29.82 110.20 -84.66
C GLN A 515 28.69 109.78 -85.60
N ASP A 516 27.47 109.97 -85.11
CA ASP A 516 26.25 110.39 -85.81
C ASP A 516 25.88 109.67 -87.13
N CYS A 517 24.73 109.01 -87.14
CA CYS A 517 23.49 109.64 -87.64
C CYS A 517 22.34 108.64 -87.75
N CYS A 518 21.16 109.20 -87.49
CA CYS A 518 19.84 108.61 -87.63
C CYS A 518 19.54 108.06 -89.03
N PHE A 519 18.90 106.90 -89.06
CA PHE A 519 17.55 106.72 -89.62
C PHE A 519 16.82 105.60 -88.86
#